data_AF-A0A6M0AH50-F1
#
_entry.id   AF-A0A6M0AH50-F1
#
_cell.length_a   1.000
_cell.length_b   1.000
_cell.length_c   1.000
_cell.angle_alpha   90.00
_cell.angle_beta   90.00
_cell.angle_gamma   90.00
#
_symmetry.space_group_name_H-M   'P 1'
#
loop_
_entity.id
_entity.type
_entity.pdbx_description
1 polymer ?
#
loop_
_entity_poly.entity_id
_entity_poly.type
_entity_poly.pdbx_seq_one_letter_code
_entity_poly.pdbx_strand_id
1 'polypeptide(L)'
;MDSETGNSKWLFAKNDYLIASDRFISETNDKENNRLKSKPVIAVLYQIIKQDTNGDGRLTNNDLLTIAFTHFNGNDYQEVLSGVDKFLGYKVLKANSLLIVYKRDGIVYSAKVSLDNFALSNEKEIAKY
;
A
#
# COMPACT_ATOMS: atom_id res chain seq x y z
N MET A 1 8.99 10.72 8.38
CA MET A 1 10.35 11.09 8.79
C MET A 1 11.28 10.28 7.92
N ASP A 2 12.11 10.96 7.13
CA ASP A 2 13.20 10.35 6.38
C ASP A 2 14.29 9.94 7.38
N SER A 3 14.63 8.65 7.43
CA SER A 3 15.60 8.11 8.39
C SER A 3 17.04 8.51 8.07
N GLU A 4 17.33 8.94 6.84
CA GLU A 4 18.68 9.36 6.43
C GLU A 4 18.93 10.82 6.78
N THR A 5 17.93 11.68 6.56
CA THR A 5 18.08 13.14 6.74
C THR A 5 17.44 13.67 8.02
N GLY A 6 16.59 12.89 8.69
CA GLY A 6 15.78 13.32 9.83
C GLY A 6 14.62 14.26 9.46
N ASN A 7 14.47 14.59 8.18
CA ASN A 7 13.44 15.52 7.73
C ASN A 7 12.05 14.88 7.80
N SER A 8 11.08 15.66 8.22
CA SER A 8 9.68 15.24 8.24
C SER A 8 8.88 16.10 7.29
N LYS A 9 7.92 15.47 6.62
CA LYS A 9 7.02 16.12 5.67
C LYS A 9 5.63 15.55 5.81
N TRP A 10 4.65 16.40 5.52
CA TRP A 10 3.28 16.00 5.45
C TRP A 10 3.04 15.15 4.20
N LEU A 11 2.34 14.02 4.37
CA LEU A 11 1.91 13.19 3.25
C LEU A 11 0.84 13.90 2.41
N PHE A 12 -0.01 14.70 3.07
CA PHE A 12 -1.08 15.47 2.45
C PHE A 12 -1.01 16.92 2.91
N ALA A 13 -1.37 17.86 2.03
CA ALA A 13 -1.45 19.27 2.37
C ALA A 13 -2.57 19.58 3.39
N LYS A 14 -3.57 18.69 3.52
CA LYS A 14 -4.75 18.83 4.38
C LYS A 14 -5.04 17.53 5.13
N ASN A 15 -5.77 17.61 6.24
CA ASN A 15 -6.21 16.46 7.05
C ASN A 15 -7.63 16.02 6.66
N ASP A 16 -7.85 15.79 5.37
CA ASP A 16 -9.19 15.45 4.85
C ASP A 16 -9.41 13.92 4.76
N TYR A 17 -8.38 13.12 5.01
CA TYR A 17 -8.36 11.68 4.76
C TYR A 17 -8.03 10.89 6.03
N LEU A 18 -8.57 9.67 6.12
CA LEU A 18 -8.23 8.72 7.16
C LEU A 18 -7.16 7.74 6.64
N ILE A 19 -6.00 7.71 7.30
CA ILE A 19 -5.01 6.63 7.10
C ILE A 19 -5.45 5.44 7.96
N ALA A 20 -6.03 4.42 7.32
CA ALA A 20 -6.51 3.23 8.00
C ALA A 20 -5.37 2.30 8.45
N SER A 21 -4.28 2.26 7.67
CA SER A 21 -3.08 1.48 7.98
C SER A 21 -1.89 1.97 7.16
N ASP A 22 -0.71 1.90 7.75
CA ASP A 22 0.58 1.98 7.08
C ASP A 22 1.41 0.71 7.32
N ARG A 23 2.25 0.30 6.36
CA ARG A 23 3.15 -0.86 6.48
C ARG A 23 4.46 -0.61 5.74
N PHE A 24 5.58 -0.90 6.40
CA PHE A 24 6.89 -0.90 5.75
C PHE A 24 7.08 -2.12 4.86
N ILE A 25 7.67 -1.88 3.69
CA ILE A 25 8.05 -2.89 2.70
C ILE A 25 9.57 -2.96 2.66
N SER A 26 10.13 -4.13 2.95
CA SER A 26 11.56 -4.42 2.80
C SER A 26 11.79 -5.37 1.62
N GLU A 27 13.00 -5.39 1.07
CA GLU A 27 13.36 -6.19 -0.13
C GLU A 27 13.01 -7.69 -0.05
N THR A 28 12.87 -8.27 1.14
CA THR A 28 12.37 -9.65 1.29
C THR A 28 11.57 -9.81 2.58
N ASN A 29 10.57 -10.69 2.57
CA ASN A 29 9.81 -11.09 3.77
C ASN A 29 10.28 -12.43 4.39
N ASP A 30 11.47 -12.93 4.04
CA ASP A 30 11.96 -14.23 4.54
C ASP A 30 12.31 -14.16 6.03
N LYS A 31 11.43 -14.69 6.87
CA LYS A 31 11.65 -14.91 8.30
C LYS A 31 12.59 -16.09 8.60
N GLU A 32 13.10 -16.77 7.58
CA GLU A 32 13.68 -18.11 7.70
C GLU A 32 15.18 -18.12 8.04
N ASN A 33 15.87 -16.97 8.07
CA ASN A 33 17.29 -16.94 8.41
C ASN A 33 17.54 -16.11 9.67
N ASN A 34 17.92 -16.82 10.74
CA ASN A 34 18.29 -16.30 12.04
C ASN A 34 19.29 -15.13 11.93
N ARG A 35 18.93 -14.00 12.56
CA ARG A 35 19.82 -13.00 13.20
C ARG A 35 20.84 -12.28 12.30
N LEU A 36 20.64 -10.95 12.12
CA LEU A 36 21.64 -9.84 12.24
C LEU A 36 21.65 -8.75 11.16
N LYS A 37 20.83 -8.80 10.10
CA LYS A 37 20.70 -7.64 9.20
C LYS A 37 19.25 -7.27 8.98
N SER A 38 18.82 -6.17 9.62
CA SER A 38 17.58 -5.49 9.26
C SER A 38 17.66 -5.18 7.76
N LYS A 39 16.76 -5.75 6.95
CA LYS A 39 16.76 -5.50 5.51
C LYS A 39 16.24 -4.08 5.27
N PRO A 40 16.82 -3.34 4.31
CA PRO A 40 16.43 -1.95 4.09
C PRO A 40 14.93 -1.88 3.77
N VAL A 41 14.25 -0.93 4.41
CA VAL A 41 12.91 -0.52 4.01
C VAL A 41 13.06 0.25 2.70
N ILE A 42 12.28 -0.12 1.69
CA ILE A 42 12.34 0.48 0.36
C ILE A 42 11.09 1.29 0.05
N ALA A 43 9.95 0.94 0.66
CA ALA A 43 8.69 1.66 0.48
C ALA A 43 7.79 1.59 1.72
N VAL A 44 6.82 2.50 1.78
CA VAL A 44 5.72 2.48 2.74
C VAL A 44 4.42 2.29 1.97
N LEU A 45 3.62 1.29 2.34
CA LEU A 45 2.28 1.05 1.81
C LEU A 45 1.26 1.70 2.73
N TYR A 46 0.34 2.46 2.17
CA TYR A 46 -0.78 3.09 2.87
C TYR A 46 -2.11 2.53 2.40
N GLN A 47 -3.03 2.33 3.34
CA GLN A 47 -4.46 2.12 3.10
C GLN A 47 -5.17 3.37 3.57
N ILE A 48 -5.84 4.07 2.65
CA ILE A 48 -6.40 5.39 2.89
C ILE A 48 -7.88 5.39 2.53
N ILE A 49 -8.70 5.99 3.37
CA ILE A 49 -10.11 6.27 3.09
C ILE A 49 -10.21 7.77 2.81
N LYS A 50 -10.66 8.10 1.60
CA LYS A 50 -10.69 9.49 1.10
C LYS A 50 -12.09 10.08 1.01
N GLN A 51 -13.12 9.24 1.03
CA GLN A 51 -14.50 9.64 0.87
C GLN A 51 -15.41 8.70 1.65
N ASP A 52 -16.49 9.27 2.20
CA ASP A 52 -17.62 8.52 2.70
C ASP A 52 -18.39 7.95 1.49
N THR A 53 -18.21 6.65 1.28
CA THR A 53 -18.79 5.89 0.16
C THR A 53 -20.07 5.17 0.56
N ASN A 54 -20.38 5.09 1.86
CA ASN A 54 -21.59 4.44 2.36
C ASN A 54 -22.69 5.47 2.77
N GLY A 55 -22.37 6.76 2.82
CA GLY A 55 -23.26 7.87 3.08
C GLY A 55 -23.60 8.09 4.57
N ASP A 56 -22.81 7.54 5.50
CA ASP A 56 -23.07 7.65 6.95
C ASP A 56 -22.50 8.92 7.61
N GLY A 57 -21.81 9.75 6.83
CA GLY A 57 -21.18 11.00 7.25
C GLY A 57 -19.84 10.83 7.96
N ARG A 58 -19.23 9.64 7.93
CA ARG A 58 -17.96 9.34 8.59
C ARG A 58 -17.03 8.60 7.63
N LEU A 59 -15.73 8.87 7.74
CA LEU A 59 -14.71 8.05 7.08
C LEU A 59 -14.38 6.86 7.98
N THR A 60 -14.69 5.65 7.53
CA THR A 60 -14.48 4.41 8.30
C THR A 60 -13.99 3.27 7.42
N ASN A 61 -13.56 2.16 8.04
CA ASN A 61 -13.15 0.95 7.31
C ASN A 61 -14.30 0.26 6.54
N ASN A 62 -15.53 0.79 6.61
CA ASN A 62 -16.64 0.36 5.76
C ASN A 62 -16.62 1.07 4.40
N ASP A 63 -15.80 2.11 4.24
CA ASP A 63 -15.63 2.84 2.99
C ASP A 63 -14.57 2.22 2.08
N LEU A 64 -14.65 2.56 0.80
CA LEU A 64 -13.68 2.09 -0.18
C LEU A 64 -12.27 2.64 0.11
N LEU A 65 -11.30 1.74 -0.01
CA LEU A 65 -9.89 2.03 0.21
C LEU A 65 -9.22 2.53 -1.08
N THR A 66 -8.27 3.43 -0.88
CA THR A 66 -7.19 3.74 -1.81
C THR A 66 -5.91 3.13 -1.27
N ILE A 67 -5.22 2.35 -2.10
CA ILE A 67 -3.89 1.81 -1.80
C ILE A 67 -2.85 2.73 -2.45
N ALA A 68 -1.96 3.26 -1.63
CA ALA A 68 -0.92 4.18 -2.07
C ALA A 68 0.44 3.77 -1.52
N PHE A 69 1.49 4.30 -2.14
CA PHE A 69 2.88 4.04 -1.75
C PHE A 69 3.69 5.33 -1.71
N THR A 70 4.74 5.33 -0.91
CA THR A 70 5.88 6.24 -1.02
C THR A 70 7.17 5.43 -0.96
N HIS A 71 8.28 5.97 -1.42
CA HIS A 71 9.58 5.42 -1.07
C HIS A 71 9.87 5.61 0.43
N PHE A 72 10.90 4.95 0.94
CA PHE A 72 11.26 4.95 2.37
C PHE A 72 11.53 6.36 2.94
N ASN A 73 11.98 7.30 2.11
CA ASN A 73 12.18 8.72 2.46
C ASN A 73 10.85 9.53 2.43
N GLY A 74 9.73 8.86 2.17
CA GLY A 74 8.39 9.43 2.04
C GLY A 74 8.13 10.15 0.71
N ASN A 75 9.09 10.20 -0.23
CA ASN A 75 8.92 10.82 -1.56
C ASN A 75 8.02 9.98 -2.45
N ASP A 76 7.63 10.59 -3.57
CA ASP A 76 6.93 9.92 -4.67
C ASP A 76 5.64 9.24 -4.23
N TYR A 77 4.83 9.97 -3.44
CA TYR A 77 3.51 9.51 -3.08
C TYR A 77 2.69 9.22 -4.33
N GLN A 78 2.23 7.98 -4.45
CA GLN A 78 1.46 7.52 -5.59
C GLN A 78 0.30 6.65 -5.15
N GLU A 79 -0.91 7.03 -5.54
CA GLU A 79 -2.10 6.20 -5.45
C GLU A 79 -2.06 5.16 -6.57
N VAL A 80 -2.03 3.89 -6.20
CA VAL A 80 -1.83 2.77 -7.13
C VAL A 80 -3.14 2.04 -7.42
N LEU A 81 -4.01 1.93 -6.41
CA LEU A 81 -5.35 1.36 -6.56
C LEU A 81 -6.36 2.25 -5.84
N SER A 82 -7.51 2.48 -6.46
CA SER A 82 -8.67 3.13 -5.86
C SER A 82 -9.88 2.20 -5.89
N GLY A 83 -10.93 2.52 -5.12
CA GLY A 83 -12.17 1.74 -5.10
C GLY A 83 -11.96 0.31 -4.61
N VAL A 84 -11.09 0.09 -3.63
CA VAL A 84 -10.80 -1.24 -3.10
C VAL A 84 -11.71 -1.54 -1.92
N ASP A 85 -12.60 -2.51 -2.06
CA ASP A 85 -13.46 -3.00 -0.97
C ASP A 85 -12.62 -3.50 0.21
N LYS A 86 -11.55 -4.24 -0.09
CA LYS A 86 -10.72 -4.87 0.94
C LYS A 86 -9.31 -5.15 0.45
N PHE A 87 -8.32 -4.72 1.24
CA PHE A 87 -6.94 -5.17 1.08
C PHE A 87 -6.76 -6.56 1.71
N LEU A 88 -6.37 -7.56 0.92
CA LEU A 88 -6.22 -8.94 1.40
C LEU A 88 -4.78 -9.25 1.79
N GLY A 89 -3.79 -8.67 1.11
CA GLY A 89 -2.39 -8.83 1.48
C GLY A 89 -1.42 -8.48 0.38
N TYR A 90 -0.14 -8.65 0.69
CA TYR A 90 0.93 -8.51 -0.28
C TYR A 90 2.06 -9.51 -0.04
N LYS A 91 2.87 -9.74 -1.07
CA LYS A 91 4.13 -10.47 -0.98
C LYS A 91 5.17 -9.82 -1.87
N VAL A 92 6.33 -9.50 -1.30
CA VAL A 92 7.49 -9.05 -2.09
C VAL A 92 8.02 -10.24 -2.89
N LEU A 93 8.17 -10.04 -4.18
CA LEU A 93 8.73 -10.99 -5.14
C LEU A 93 10.20 -10.62 -5.44
N LYS A 94 10.93 -11.55 -6.07
CA LYS A 94 12.26 -11.23 -6.62
C LYS A 94 12.13 -10.11 -7.68
N ALA A 95 13.21 -9.34 -7.88
CA ALA A 95 13.31 -8.22 -8.83
C ALA A 95 12.43 -7.00 -8.49
N ASN A 96 12.46 -6.56 -7.23
CA ASN A 96 11.85 -5.31 -6.77
C ASN A 96 10.37 -5.12 -7.14
N SER A 97 9.60 -6.22 -7.11
CA SER A 97 8.17 -6.21 -7.41
C SER A 97 7.37 -6.77 -6.26
N LEU A 98 6.15 -6.27 -6.09
CA LEU A 98 5.24 -6.64 -5.03
C LEU A 98 3.97 -7.23 -5.65
N LEU A 99 3.64 -8.48 -5.29
CA LEU A 99 2.32 -9.03 -5.55
C LEU A 99 1.35 -8.46 -4.53
N ILE A 100 0.30 -7.79 -5.00
CA ILE A 100 -0.81 -7.32 -4.17
C ILE A 100 -2.04 -8.18 -4.45
N VAL A 101 -2.81 -8.49 -3.42
CA VAL A 101 -4.09 -9.18 -3.51
C VAL A 101 -5.14 -8.33 -2.82
N TYR A 102 -6.25 -8.06 -3.51
CA TYR A 102 -7.28 -7.15 -3.05
C TYR A 102 -8.65 -7.53 -3.61
N LYS A 103 -9.71 -7.02 -2.99
CA LYS A 103 -11.09 -7.16 -3.45
C LYS A 103 -11.60 -5.81 -3.95
N ARG A 104 -12.26 -5.80 -5.11
CA ARG A 104 -12.92 -4.63 -5.71
C ARG A 104 -14.23 -5.11 -6.35
N ASP A 105 -15.32 -4.42 -6.08
CA ASP A 105 -16.65 -4.72 -6.63
C ASP A 105 -17.07 -6.19 -6.45
N GLY A 106 -16.77 -6.80 -5.29
CA GLY A 106 -17.08 -8.22 -5.07
C GLY A 106 -16.02 -9.21 -5.59
N ILE A 107 -15.08 -8.76 -6.42
CA ILE A 107 -14.15 -9.61 -7.16
C ILE A 107 -12.75 -9.54 -6.56
N VAL A 108 -12.09 -10.69 -6.40
CA VAL A 108 -10.70 -10.79 -5.92
C VAL A 108 -9.76 -10.65 -7.10
N TYR A 109 -8.85 -9.69 -7.00
CA TYR A 109 -7.79 -9.43 -7.95
C TYR A 109 -6.42 -9.70 -7.35
N SER A 110 -5.48 -10.04 -8.23
CA SER A 110 -4.05 -9.90 -7.96
C SER A 110 -3.44 -8.97 -8.99
N ALA A 111 -2.42 -8.21 -8.58
CA ALA A 111 -1.64 -7.39 -9.48
C ALA A 111 -0.18 -7.33 -9.01
N LYS A 112 0.71 -6.90 -9.89
CA LYS A 112 2.11 -6.61 -9.55
C LYS A 112 2.31 -5.11 -9.49
N VAL A 113 2.98 -4.65 -8.45
CA VAL A 113 3.43 -3.26 -8.28
C VAL A 113 4.95 -3.26 -8.36
N SER A 114 5.51 -2.43 -9.25
CA SER A 114 6.95 -2.14 -9.24
C SER A 114 7.31 -1.31 -8.02
N LEU A 115 8.37 -1.67 -7.28
CA LEU A 115 8.82 -0.88 -6.13
C LEU A 115 9.78 0.26 -6.53
N ASP A 116 10.18 0.32 -7.81
CA ASP A 116 10.99 1.43 -8.33
C ASP A 116 10.14 2.68 -8.54
N ASN A 117 8.93 2.52 -9.10
CA ASN A 117 8.08 3.62 -9.57
C ASN A 117 6.58 3.41 -9.30
N PHE A 118 6.22 2.44 -8.47
CA PHE A 118 4.84 2.10 -8.09
C PHE A 118 3.89 1.80 -9.26
N ALA A 119 4.43 1.50 -10.45
CA ALA A 119 3.63 1.14 -11.60
C ALA A 119 2.92 -0.20 -11.38
N LEU A 120 1.60 -0.20 -11.58
CA LEU A 120 0.75 -1.38 -11.55
C LEU A 120 0.86 -2.14 -12.87
N SER A 121 0.93 -3.47 -12.82
CA SER A 121 0.97 -4.34 -13.99
C SER A 121 0.37 -5.71 -13.68
N ASN A 122 0.08 -6.50 -14.72
CA ASN A 122 -0.37 -7.89 -14.58
C ASN A 122 -1.58 -8.06 -13.65
N GLU A 123 -2.52 -7.13 -13.70
CA GLU A 123 -3.77 -7.27 -12.97
C GLU A 123 -4.59 -8.42 -13.54
N LYS A 124 -5.06 -9.31 -12.65
CA LYS A 124 -5.80 -10.51 -12.99
C LYS A 124 -6.87 -10.78 -11.94
N GLU A 125 -8.07 -11.05 -12.41
CA GLU A 125 -9.14 -11.64 -11.61
C GLU A 125 -8.74 -13.06 -11.18
N ILE A 126 -8.94 -13.37 -9.90
CA ILE A 126 -8.67 -14.70 -9.31
C ILE A 126 -9.97 -15.45 -9.05
N ALA A 127 -10.97 -14.79 -8.45
CA ALA A 127 -12.25 -15.38 -8.06
C ALA A 127 -13.31 -14.31 -7.81
N LYS A 128 -14.58 -14.67 -7.99
CA LYS A 128 -15.74 -13.87 -7.55
C LYS A 128 -16.32 -14.47 -6.28
N TYR A 129 -16.71 -13.61 -5.33
CA TYR A 129 -17.39 -14.00 -4.09
C TYR A 129 -18.67 -13.18 -3.90
#